data_AF-A0A6L2P1U5-F1
#
_entry.id   AF-A0A6L2P1U5-F1
#
_cell.length_a   1.000
_cell.length_b   1.000
_cell.length_c   1.000
_cell.angle_alpha   90.00
_cell.angle_beta   90.00
_cell.angle_gamma   90.00
#
_symmetry.space_group_name_H-M   'P 1'
#
loop_
_entity.id
_entity.type
_entity.pdbx_description
1 polymer ?
#
loop_
_entity_poly.entity_id
_entity_poly.type
_entity_poly.pdbx_seq_one_letter_code
_entity_poly.pdbx_strand_id
1 'polypeptide(L)'
;MIPQQYISRRWTKNLIHAALRNKRNRYGEKNVVVENFANEATLIVDYCVHLLSKDEIMLGAFVEKLKSLKKDVEADCPNPPLKNKTDNLEQLVGVLKPPVIEVNNPTIGSTKGRKKLRIKRGKDKTTEKSLIGRNSCSLCGGTDHNKRTPG
;
A
#
# COMPACT_ATOMS: atom_id res chain seq x y z
N MET A 1 -37.28 0.33 -11.85
CA MET A 1 -36.02 1.03 -12.16
C MET A 1 -36.01 2.37 -11.44
N ILE A 2 -34.88 2.79 -10.86
CA ILE A 2 -34.79 4.07 -10.14
C ILE A 2 -34.58 5.19 -11.20
N PRO A 3 -35.39 6.26 -11.22
CA PRO A 3 -35.23 7.36 -12.16
C PRO A 3 -33.88 8.10 -11.98
N GLN A 4 -33.24 8.45 -13.10
CA GLN A 4 -31.90 9.08 -13.15
C GLN A 4 -31.78 10.33 -12.27
N GLN A 5 -32.88 11.09 -12.11
CA GLN A 5 -32.94 12.33 -11.32
C GLN A 5 -32.66 12.13 -9.82
N TYR A 6 -32.86 10.91 -9.30
CA TYR A 6 -32.60 10.58 -7.89
C TYR A 6 -31.19 10.03 -7.65
N ILE A 7 -30.40 9.81 -8.71
CA ILE A 7 -29.06 9.22 -8.61
C ILE A 7 -28.03 10.36 -8.65
N SER A 8 -27.46 10.70 -7.50
CA SER A 8 -26.42 11.73 -7.42
C SER A 8 -25.12 11.28 -8.11
N ARG A 9 -24.51 12.21 -8.88
CA ARG A 9 -23.27 11.97 -9.65
C ARG A 9 -22.10 11.48 -8.81
N ARG A 10 -22.10 11.75 -7.50
CA ARG A 10 -21.07 11.27 -6.58
C ARG A 10 -21.08 9.75 -6.45
N TRP A 11 -22.27 9.14 -6.52
CA TRP A 11 -22.47 7.70 -6.35
C TRP A 11 -22.15 6.91 -7.61
N THR A 12 -22.25 7.54 -8.79
CA THR A 12 -21.89 6.90 -10.07
C THR A 12 -20.41 7.01 -10.41
N LYS A 13 -19.66 7.90 -9.75
CA LYS A 13 -18.23 8.14 -10.05
C LYS A 13 -17.33 6.92 -9.81
N ASN A 14 -17.67 6.09 -8.83
CA ASN A 14 -16.93 4.86 -8.50
C ASN A 14 -17.71 3.59 -8.86
N LEU A 15 -18.71 3.71 -9.73
CA LEU A 15 -19.49 2.55 -10.14
C LEU A 15 -18.59 1.63 -10.97
N ILE A 16 -18.30 0.45 -10.44
CA ILE A 16 -17.54 -0.55 -11.18
C ILE A 16 -18.41 -1.00 -12.35
N HIS A 17 -17.92 -0.78 -13.57
CA HIS A 17 -18.63 -1.18 -14.78
C HIS A 17 -18.95 -2.68 -14.69
N ALA A 18 -20.15 -3.11 -15.13
CA ALA A 18 -20.57 -4.51 -15.01
C ALA A 18 -19.54 -5.48 -15.63
N ALA A 19 -18.94 -5.09 -16.76
CA ALA A 19 -17.86 -5.83 -17.41
C ALA A 19 -16.56 -5.93 -16.57
N LEU A 20 -16.31 -4.98 -15.67
CA LEU A 20 -15.17 -4.99 -14.74
C LEU A 20 -15.49 -5.72 -13.43
N ARG A 21 -16.77 -5.90 -13.09
CA ARG A 21 -17.19 -6.59 -11.86
C ARG A 21 -16.76 -8.06 -11.83
N ASN A 22 -16.67 -8.69 -13.01
CA ASN A 22 -16.22 -10.07 -13.15
C ASN A 22 -14.70 -10.22 -13.29
N LYS A 23 -13.95 -9.13 -13.53
CA LYS A 23 -12.49 -9.17 -13.57
C LYS A 23 -11.93 -9.34 -12.15
N ARG A 24 -11.74 -10.58 -11.73
CA ARG A 24 -10.94 -10.93 -10.56
C ARG A 24 -9.45 -10.75 -10.91
N ASN A 25 -8.93 -9.53 -10.77
CA ASN A 25 -7.48 -9.30 -10.83
C ASN A 25 -6.81 -10.11 -9.71
N ARG A 26 -6.14 -11.22 -10.05
CA ARG A 26 -5.18 -11.87 -9.16
C ARG A 26 -3.81 -11.20 -9.36
N TYR A 27 -3.04 -11.01 -8.30
CA TYR A 27 -1.66 -10.56 -8.40
C TYR A 27 -0.80 -11.71 -8.98
N GLY A 28 -0.14 -11.50 -10.11
CA GLY A 28 0.68 -12.49 -10.80
C GLY A 28 0.73 -12.28 -12.32
N GLU A 29 1.48 -13.14 -13.03
CA GLU A 29 1.49 -13.19 -14.49
C GLU A 29 0.10 -13.56 -15.01
N LYS A 30 -0.47 -12.70 -15.85
CA LYS A 30 -1.84 -12.85 -16.35
C LYS A 30 -1.85 -13.88 -17.47
N ASN A 31 -2.28 -15.09 -17.15
CA ASN A 31 -2.65 -16.05 -18.18
C ASN A 31 -4.03 -15.67 -18.74
N VAL A 32 -4.03 -14.85 -19.79
CA VAL A 32 -5.24 -14.34 -20.45
C VAL A 32 -6.17 -15.47 -20.91
N VAL A 33 -5.61 -16.61 -21.32
CA VAL A 33 -6.37 -17.78 -21.76
C VAL A 33 -7.15 -18.39 -20.59
N VAL A 34 -6.50 -18.60 -19.45
CA VAL A 34 -7.14 -19.10 -18.22
C VAL A 34 -8.18 -18.12 -17.69
N GLU A 35 -7.91 -16.81 -17.75
CA GLU A 35 -8.89 -15.78 -17.37
C GLU A 35 -10.14 -15.84 -18.26
N ASN A 36 -9.98 -16.00 -19.57
CA ASN A 36 -11.09 -16.12 -20.51
C ASN A 36 -11.97 -17.34 -20.21
N PHE A 37 -11.36 -18.52 -20.01
CA PHE A 37 -12.10 -19.72 -19.65
C PHE A 37 -12.82 -19.58 -18.30
N ALA A 38 -12.20 -18.95 -17.30
CA ALA A 38 -12.83 -18.69 -16.02
C ALA A 38 -14.04 -17.75 -16.14
N ASN A 39 -13.94 -16.73 -16.99
CA ASN A 39 -15.04 -15.81 -17.28
C ASN A 39 -16.18 -16.53 -18.01
N GLU A 40 -15.86 -17.33 -19.02
CA GLU A 40 -16.84 -18.11 -19.79
C GLU A 40 -17.59 -19.09 -18.89
N ALA A 41 -16.88 -19.86 -18.06
CA ALA A 41 -17.49 -20.76 -17.09
C ALA A 41 -18.45 -20.03 -16.14
N THR A 42 -18.05 -18.85 -15.66
CA THR A 42 -18.90 -18.02 -14.79
C THR A 42 -20.16 -17.54 -15.52
N LEU A 43 -20.02 -17.08 -16.77
CA LEU A 43 -21.14 -16.64 -17.59
C LEU A 43 -22.15 -17.76 -17.88
N ILE A 44 -21.67 -18.97 -18.15
CA ILE A 44 -22.52 -20.14 -18.37
C ILE A 44 -23.36 -20.42 -17.11
N VAL A 45 -22.71 -20.46 -15.94
CA VAL A 45 -23.41 -20.71 -14.67
C VAL A 45 -24.42 -19.61 -14.38
N ASP A 46 -24.05 -18.34 -14.51
CA ASP A 46 -24.94 -17.20 -14.29
C ASP A 46 -26.16 -17.24 -15.23
N TYR A 47 -25.95 -17.57 -16.50
CA TYR A 47 -27.02 -17.70 -17.49
C TYR A 47 -27.99 -18.84 -17.14
N CYS A 48 -27.47 -20.01 -16.76
CA CYS A 48 -28.29 -21.14 -16.31
C CYS A 48 -29.12 -20.79 -15.07
N VAL A 49 -28.52 -20.11 -14.08
CA VAL A 49 -29.22 -19.64 -12.88
C VAL A 49 -30.33 -18.65 -13.25
N HIS A 50 -30.07 -17.73 -14.20
CA HIS A 50 -31.09 -16.79 -14.66
C HIS A 50 -32.27 -17.52 -15.31
N LEU A 51 -32.01 -18.50 -16.18
CA LEU A 51 -33.04 -19.28 -16.88
C LEU A 51 -33.89 -20.10 -15.91
N LEU A 52 -33.25 -20.74 -14.92
CA LEU A 52 -33.89 -21.60 -13.94
C LEU A 52 -34.46 -20.84 -12.74
N SER A 53 -34.26 -19.52 -12.65
CA SER A 53 -34.62 -18.71 -11.48
C SER A 53 -36.09 -18.77 -11.04
N LYS A 54 -36.99 -19.18 -11.94
CA LYS A 54 -38.44 -19.28 -11.67
C LYS A 54 -38.88 -20.66 -11.18
N ASP A 55 -38.08 -21.69 -11.42
CA ASP A 55 -38.43 -23.10 -11.13
C ASP A 55 -37.53 -23.65 -10.03
N GLU A 56 -38.02 -23.60 -8.79
CA GLU A 56 -37.27 -24.02 -7.59
C GLU A 56 -36.75 -25.46 -7.68
N ILE A 57 -37.59 -26.38 -8.19
CA ILE A 57 -37.24 -27.80 -8.32
C ILE A 57 -36.07 -27.97 -9.30
N MET A 58 -36.13 -27.30 -10.45
CA MET A 58 -35.10 -27.39 -11.48
C MET A 58 -33.79 -26.71 -11.04
N LEU A 59 -33.90 -25.58 -10.34
CA LEU A 59 -32.75 -24.91 -9.75
C LEU A 59 -32.08 -25.77 -8.66
N GLY A 60 -32.87 -26.45 -7.82
CA GLY A 60 -32.36 -27.41 -6.84
C GLY A 60 -31.60 -28.56 -7.50
N ALA A 61 -32.18 -29.16 -8.54
CA ALA A 61 -31.50 -30.23 -9.31
C ALA A 61 -30.20 -29.74 -9.98
N PHE A 62 -30.17 -28.49 -10.46
CA PHE A 62 -28.97 -27.88 -11.03
C PHE A 62 -27.87 -27.68 -9.97
N VAL A 63 -28.22 -27.24 -8.77
CA VAL A 63 -27.28 -27.10 -7.65
C VAL A 63 -26.66 -28.45 -7.27
N GLU A 64 -27.44 -29.54 -7.23
CA GLU A 64 -26.89 -30.87 -6.95
C GLU A 64 -25.90 -31.33 -8.03
N LYS A 65 -26.17 -31.05 -9.31
CA LYS A 65 -25.21 -31.31 -10.41
C LYS A 65 -23.91 -30.53 -10.22
N LEU A 66 -23.99 -29.24 -9.84
CA LEU A 66 -22.81 -28.42 -9.56
C LEU A 66 -22.01 -28.92 -8.35
N LYS A 67 -22.67 -29.44 -7.31
CA LYS A 67 -22.00 -30.06 -6.16
C LYS A 67 -21.24 -31.32 -6.55
N SER A 68 -21.82 -32.17 -7.39
CA SER A 68 -21.13 -33.35 -7.92
C SER A 68 -19.91 -32.97 -8.75
N LEU A 69 -20.08 -32.05 -9.71
CA LEU A 69 -18.97 -31.53 -10.53
C LEU A 69 -17.85 -30.95 -9.66
N LYS A 70 -18.19 -30.20 -8.60
CA LYS A 70 -17.21 -29.66 -7.66
C LYS A 70 -16.38 -30.77 -7.02
N LYS A 71 -17.01 -31.87 -6.59
CA LYS A 71 -16.29 -33.00 -5.97
C LYS A 71 -15.35 -33.68 -6.95
N ASP A 72 -15.78 -33.86 -8.21
CA ASP A 72 -14.94 -34.45 -9.25
C ASP A 72 -13.69 -33.59 -9.50
N VAL A 73 -13.88 -32.27 -9.60
CA VAL A 73 -12.76 -31.31 -9.75
C VAL A 73 -11.84 -31.32 -8.53
N GLU A 74 -12.37 -31.42 -7.31
CA GLU A 74 -11.56 -31.52 -6.09
C GLU A 74 -10.77 -32.84 -6.01
N ALA A 75 -11.29 -33.92 -6.60
CA ALA A 75 -10.60 -35.20 -6.69
C ALA A 75 -9.46 -35.19 -7.71
N ASP A 76 -9.70 -34.60 -8.89
CA ASP A 76 -8.70 -34.48 -9.96
C ASP A 76 -7.60 -33.47 -9.64
N CYS A 77 -7.94 -32.43 -8.87
CA CYS A 77 -7.03 -31.39 -8.41
C CYS A 77 -6.99 -31.40 -6.88
N PRO A 78 -6.30 -32.38 -6.24
CA PRO A 78 -6.17 -32.42 -4.80
C PRO A 78 -5.59 -31.09 -4.32
N ASN A 79 -6.34 -30.41 -3.46
CA ASN A 79 -5.95 -29.13 -2.91
C ASN A 79 -4.53 -29.30 -2.33
N PRO A 80 -3.52 -28.52 -2.78
CA PRO A 80 -2.19 -28.65 -2.20
C PRO A 80 -2.32 -28.47 -0.69
N PRO A 81 -1.64 -29.32 0.12
CA PRO A 81 -1.72 -29.21 1.57
C PRO A 81 -1.48 -27.76 1.96
N LEU A 82 -2.32 -27.25 2.86
CA LEU A 82 -2.28 -25.86 3.30
C LEU A 82 -0.91 -25.63 3.97
N LYS A 83 0.11 -25.28 3.18
CA LYS A 83 1.46 -25.09 3.68
C LYS A 83 1.39 -23.96 4.71
N ASN A 84 1.89 -24.22 5.91
CA ASN A 84 1.82 -23.28 7.01
C ASN A 84 2.46 -21.95 6.56
N LYS A 85 2.00 -20.82 7.07
CA LYS A 85 2.51 -19.48 6.65
C LYS A 85 4.05 -19.37 6.74
N THR A 86 4.67 -20.17 7.61
CA THR A 86 6.11 -20.27 7.80
C THR A 86 6.84 -20.93 6.63
N ASP A 87 6.21 -21.91 5.99
CA ASP A 87 6.86 -22.77 4.98
C ASP A 87 6.93 -22.06 3.61
N ASN A 88 6.09 -21.05 3.40
CA ASN A 88 6.08 -20.22 2.18
C ASN A 88 7.11 -19.08 2.21
N LEU A 89 7.65 -18.70 3.37
CA LEU A 89 8.60 -17.58 3.45
C LEU A 89 9.91 -17.91 2.74
N GLU A 90 10.39 -19.15 2.86
CA GLU A 90 11.63 -19.59 2.20
C GLU A 90 11.48 -19.59 0.68
N GLN A 91 10.34 -20.07 0.18
CA GLN A 91 10.04 -20.08 -1.25
C GLN A 91 9.85 -18.66 -1.81
N LEU A 92 9.26 -17.75 -1.02
CA LEU A 92 9.02 -16.36 -1.41
C LEU A 92 10.30 -15.51 -1.39
N VAL A 93 11.15 -15.71 -0.39
CA VAL A 93 12.40 -14.94 -0.20
C VAL A 93 13.58 -15.61 -0.93
N GLY A 94 13.45 -16.88 -1.30
CA GLY A 94 14.52 -17.68 -1.92
C GLY A 94 15.64 -18.04 -0.95
N VAL A 95 15.42 -17.88 0.35
CA VAL A 95 16.41 -18.05 1.41
C VAL A 95 15.87 -19.06 2.43
N LEU A 96 16.64 -20.11 2.65
CA LEU A 96 16.35 -21.10 3.69
C LEU A 96 16.38 -20.44 5.07
N LYS A 97 15.48 -20.82 5.96
CA LYS A 97 15.49 -20.34 7.33
C LYS A 97 16.82 -20.72 7.99
N PRO A 98 17.63 -19.76 8.45
CA PRO A 98 18.85 -20.07 9.15
C PRO A 98 18.51 -20.81 10.46
N PRO A 99 19.28 -21.85 10.83
CA PRO A 99 19.02 -22.65 12.04
C PRO A 99 19.21 -21.84 13.33
N VAL A 100 19.95 -20.74 13.28
CA VAL A 100 20.18 -19.81 14.38
C VAL A 100 19.83 -18.40 13.91
N ILE A 101 18.95 -17.73 14.65
CA ILE A 101 18.55 -16.34 14.38
C ILE A 101 19.46 -15.42 15.21
N GLU A 102 20.59 -15.00 14.66
CA GLU A 102 21.41 -13.94 15.26
C GLU A 102 20.86 -12.57 14.84
N VAL A 103 19.98 -11.99 15.69
CA VAL A 103 19.52 -10.61 15.50
C VAL A 103 20.57 -9.68 16.07
N ASN A 104 21.37 -9.06 15.20
CA ASN A 104 22.26 -7.96 15.57
C ASN A 104 21.43 -6.69 15.80
N ASN A 105 20.80 -6.59 16.97
CA ASN A 105 20.09 -5.38 17.36
C ASN A 105 21.12 -4.24 17.53
N PRO A 106 20.94 -3.10 16.85
CA PRO A 106 21.80 -1.95 17.08
C PRO A 106 21.63 -1.47 18.51
N THR A 107 22.73 -1.34 19.25
CA THR A 107 22.74 -0.92 20.66
C THR A 107 22.14 0.49 20.86
N ILE A 108 22.12 1.31 19.81
CA ILE A 108 21.65 2.70 19.87
C ILE A 108 20.79 3.03 18.64
N GLY A 109 19.49 3.23 18.87
CA GLY A 109 18.58 3.82 17.90
C GLY A 109 18.54 5.35 18.04
N SER A 110 18.93 6.08 17.00
CA SER A 110 18.70 7.52 16.94
C SER A 110 17.19 7.80 16.97
N THR A 111 16.69 8.52 17.98
CA THR A 111 15.29 8.98 17.98
C THR A 111 15.02 9.80 16.72
N LYS A 112 14.04 9.38 15.93
CA LYS A 112 13.63 10.07 14.71
C LYS A 112 13.39 11.55 15.02
N GLY A 113 14.17 12.44 14.39
CA GLY A 113 14.04 13.88 14.52
C GLY A 113 15.11 14.60 15.36
N ARG A 114 16.05 13.91 16.03
CA ARG A 114 16.99 14.57 16.96
C ARG A 114 18.45 14.62 16.49
N LYS A 115 18.70 14.92 15.21
CA LYS A 115 20.07 15.12 14.66
C LYS A 115 20.25 16.32 13.73
N LYS A 116 19.41 17.34 13.81
CA LYS A 116 19.74 18.63 13.19
C LYS A 116 19.53 19.71 14.23
N LEU A 117 20.64 20.34 14.66
CA LEU A 117 20.59 21.63 15.35
C LEU A 117 19.62 22.52 14.58
N ARG A 118 18.71 23.18 15.30
CA ARG A 118 17.69 24.05 14.72
C ARG A 118 18.34 24.96 13.68
N ILE A 119 17.82 24.95 12.44
CA ILE A 119 18.27 25.89 11.41
C ILE A 119 17.95 27.30 11.95
N LYS A 120 18.99 28.06 12.30
CA LYS A 120 18.85 29.42 12.84
C LYS A 120 18.14 30.30 11.81
N ARG A 121 17.11 31.03 12.26
CA ARG A 121 16.35 31.95 11.40
C ARG A 121 17.25 33.16 11.08
N GLY A 122 17.00 33.85 9.97
CA GLY A 122 17.82 35.00 9.54
C GLY A 122 18.05 36.03 10.66
N LYS A 123 17.02 36.29 11.47
CA LYS A 123 17.10 37.20 12.64
C LYS A 123 18.15 36.77 13.68
N ASP A 124 18.26 35.47 13.94
CA ASP A 124 19.22 34.92 14.91
C ASP A 124 20.68 35.06 14.43
N LYS A 125 20.89 35.06 13.10
CA LYS A 125 22.22 35.29 12.50
C LYS A 125 22.61 36.77 12.52
N THR A 126 21.64 37.68 12.52
CA THR A 126 21.90 39.14 12.50
C THR A 126 22.32 39.64 13.88
N THR A 127 21.72 39.13 14.96
CA THR A 127 22.10 39.47 16.34
C THR A 127 23.49 38.98 16.74
N GLU A 128 23.95 37.84 16.21
CA GLU A 128 25.33 37.37 16.44
C GLU A 128 26.38 38.28 15.79
N LYS A 129 26.08 38.85 14.62
CA LYS A 129 26.99 39.79 13.93
C LYS A 129 27.06 41.17 14.60
N SER A 130 26.01 41.60 15.30
CA SER A 130 26.01 42.87 16.03
C SER A 130 26.82 42.85 17.32
N LEU A 131 27.34 41.68 17.72
CA LEU A 131 28.28 41.54 18.86
C LEU A 131 29.75 41.66 18.43
N ILE A 132 30.02 41.92 17.14
CA ILE A 132 31.37 42.28 16.68
C ILE A 132 31.74 43.60 17.37
N GLY A 133 32.73 43.53 18.26
CA GLY A 133 33.11 44.63 19.16
C GLY A 133 33.39 45.94 18.42
N ARG A 134 33.19 47.06 19.11
CA ARG A 134 33.50 48.40 18.57
C ARG A 134 35.00 48.46 18.22
N ASN A 135 35.32 49.04 17.06
CA ASN A 135 36.70 49.20 16.62
C ASN A 135 37.49 50.06 17.61
N SER A 136 38.73 49.69 17.89
CA SER A 136 39.63 50.50 18.72
C SER A 136 40.16 51.73 17.94
N CYS A 137 40.53 52.77 18.69
CA CYS A 137 41.11 53.99 18.14
C CYS A 137 42.43 53.66 17.44
N SER A 138 42.52 53.93 16.14
CA SER A 138 43.72 53.67 15.34
C SER A 138 44.97 54.49 15.74
N LEU A 139 44.83 55.48 16.63
CA LEU A 139 45.97 56.29 17.08
C LEU A 139 46.57 55.81 18.41
N CYS A 140 45.73 55.40 19.37
CA CYS A 140 46.16 55.02 20.72
C CYS A 140 45.73 53.60 21.13
N GLY A 141 44.94 52.91 20.31
CA GLY A 141 44.49 51.54 20.57
C GLY A 141 43.35 51.40 21.58
N GLY A 142 42.88 52.49 22.20
CA GLY A 142 41.77 52.45 23.18
C GLY A 142 40.42 52.11 22.55
N THR A 143 39.57 51.37 23.26
CA THR A 143 38.24 50.93 22.77
C THR A 143 37.08 51.86 23.10
N ASP A 144 37.33 52.89 23.91
CA ASP A 144 36.29 53.77 24.44
C ASP A 144 35.99 54.98 23.54
N HIS A 145 36.84 55.24 22.55
CA HIS A 145 36.67 56.33 21.58
C HIS A 145 37.22 55.97 20.19
N ASN A 146 36.88 56.77 19.18
CA ASN A 146 37.38 56.63 17.81
C ASN A 146 38.34 57.79 17.47
N LYS A 147 39.13 57.66 16.38
CA LYS A 147 40.12 58.68 15.96
C LYS A 147 39.60 60.12 15.85
N ARG A 148 38.30 60.31 15.60
CA ARG A 148 37.66 61.62 15.41
C ARG A 148 37.11 62.24 16.69
N THR A 149 37.15 61.50 17.80
CA THR A 149 36.63 61.96 19.09
C THR A 149 37.79 61.92 20.08
N PRO A 150 38.25 63.06 20.62
CA PRO A 150 39.31 63.04 21.62
C PRO A 150 38.80 62.32 22.89
N GLY A 151 39.62 61.40 23.39
CA GLY A 151 39.47 60.78 24.71
C GLY A 151 40.35 61.47 25.73
#